data_AF-A0A9W7KYE0-F1
#
_entry.id   AF-A0A9W7KYE0-F1
#
_cell.length_a   1.000
_cell.length_b   1.000
_cell.length_c   1.000
_cell.angle_alpha   90.00
_cell.angle_beta   90.00
_cell.angle_gamma   90.00
#
_symmetry.space_group_name_H-M   'P 1'
#
loop_
_entity.id
_entity.type
_entity.pdbx_description
1 polymer ?
#
loop_
_entity_poly.entity_id
_entity_poly.type
_entity_poly.pdbx_seq_one_letter_code
_entity_poly.pdbx_strand_id
1 'polypeptide(L)'
;MRHQLIASLSFILLITPYSQPFCFTSYVHKLPASSGRSARGFALNSAPPSTPLLTSAQLSEAVRTIESGHVYTLDNYLPSSFISSLRLDAEKLYSDYLFEADGLASYTTQRTFDPNISRQVLKSKYWHNTSLGNSLTRLKFGQTIKNLRTQISLSLNRPTLETGTIDYMSDWPDDKKKHEISYTRYSPLASLGRHTDEHSEMLKKREGWGRPTRRSISWLIYLNEDWEEKNGGELRTYPRKHDIEGMLGASKEGDLQVGWLKGEKEYAVFLDAKINDYTNQVRLFIIKNNERVYVTQDFPADPTLYLAGGVGVKVMFADKNLSKLYEPLEPPKTPADAYLPTTTNSEDIHDVLPIGGRLIMFDSVALPHEVLKCYEKVRWSCSGWWHEDQQDFYG
;
A
#
# COMPACT_ATOMS: atom_id res chain seq x y z
N MET A 1 -46.80 31.03 -46.72
CA MET A 1 -47.55 29.84 -47.20
C MET A 1 -46.59 28.66 -47.31
N ARG A 2 -47.14 27.43 -47.43
CA ARG A 2 -46.58 26.14 -47.92
C ARG A 2 -45.19 26.19 -48.63
N HIS A 3 -44.31 25.17 -48.67
CA HIS A 3 -44.11 23.81 -48.08
C HIS A 3 -42.76 23.27 -48.67
N GLN A 4 -42.06 22.17 -48.32
CA GLN A 4 -42.13 21.08 -47.30
C GLN A 4 -40.69 20.46 -47.14
N LEU A 5 -40.55 19.18 -46.75
CA LEU A 5 -39.31 18.35 -46.70
C LEU A 5 -38.31 18.74 -45.58
N ILE A 6 -38.17 18.04 -44.44
CA ILE A 6 -38.29 16.61 -44.03
C ILE A 6 -37.06 15.75 -44.39
N ALA A 7 -36.27 15.43 -43.36
CA ALA A 7 -35.66 14.12 -43.13
C ALA A 7 -35.34 13.97 -41.63
N SER A 8 -36.01 13.05 -40.93
CA SER A 8 -35.78 12.76 -39.51
C SER A 8 -35.50 11.27 -39.33
N LEU A 9 -34.46 10.92 -38.58
CA LEU A 9 -34.03 9.54 -38.34
C LEU A 9 -34.07 9.22 -36.83
N SER A 10 -35.22 8.73 -36.37
CA SER A 10 -35.41 8.25 -34.99
C SER A 10 -35.22 6.73 -34.95
N PHE A 11 -34.24 6.26 -34.19
CA PHE A 11 -34.11 4.82 -33.91
C PHE A 11 -35.11 4.42 -32.82
N ILE A 12 -35.95 3.42 -33.13
CA ILE A 12 -36.92 2.84 -32.19
C ILE A 12 -36.27 1.66 -31.49
N LEU A 13 -36.16 1.71 -30.16
CA LEU A 13 -35.79 0.55 -29.36
C LEU A 13 -37.04 -0.31 -29.11
N LEU A 14 -37.09 -1.51 -29.71
CA LEU A 14 -38.13 -2.49 -29.44
C LEU A 14 -37.78 -3.29 -28.18
N ILE A 15 -38.63 -3.18 -27.15
CA ILE A 15 -38.55 -4.01 -25.95
C ILE A 15 -39.40 -5.26 -26.17
N THR A 16 -38.79 -6.44 -26.02
CA THR A 16 -39.49 -7.73 -26.00
C THR A 16 -39.31 -8.41 -24.64
N PRO A 17 -40.38 -8.70 -23.88
CA PRO A 17 -40.27 -9.51 -22.68
C PRO A 17 -40.18 -10.99 -23.07
N TYR A 18 -39.24 -11.73 -22.48
CA TYR A 18 -39.25 -13.19 -22.53
C TYR A 18 -39.02 -13.77 -21.13
N SER A 19 -40.00 -14.50 -20.64
CA SER A 19 -40.05 -15.00 -19.27
C SER A 19 -40.45 -16.48 -19.26
N GLN A 20 -39.52 -17.35 -18.84
CA GLN A 20 -39.80 -18.71 -18.37
C GLN A 20 -38.77 -19.09 -17.28
N PRO A 21 -39.13 -19.95 -16.30
CA PRO A 21 -38.26 -20.31 -15.19
C PRO A 21 -37.33 -21.47 -15.51
N PHE A 22 -36.12 -21.47 -14.92
CA PHE A 22 -35.27 -22.67 -14.90
C PHE A 22 -35.60 -23.53 -13.66
N CYS A 23 -35.94 -24.80 -13.92
CA CYS A 23 -36.26 -25.77 -12.88
C CYS A 23 -34.98 -26.48 -12.39
N PHE A 24 -34.77 -26.53 -11.08
CA PHE A 24 -33.67 -27.30 -10.48
C PHE A 24 -33.97 -28.81 -10.60
N THR A 25 -33.06 -29.55 -11.24
CA THR A 25 -33.04 -31.02 -11.18
C THR A 25 -31.70 -31.51 -10.63
N SER A 26 -31.75 -32.30 -9.55
CA SER A 26 -30.57 -32.73 -8.80
C SER A 26 -29.91 -33.97 -9.42
N TYR A 27 -28.84 -33.79 -10.19
CA TYR A 27 -28.05 -34.91 -10.72
C TYR A 27 -27.02 -35.43 -9.71
N VAL A 28 -27.38 -36.50 -8.99
CA VAL A 28 -26.48 -37.21 -8.06
C VAL A 28 -25.61 -38.20 -8.85
N HIS A 29 -24.42 -37.78 -9.27
CA HIS A 29 -23.44 -38.68 -9.86
C HIS A 29 -22.79 -39.58 -8.78
N LYS A 30 -23.14 -40.87 -8.79
CA LYS A 30 -22.37 -41.90 -8.07
C LYS A 30 -21.01 -42.08 -8.74
N LEU A 31 -19.93 -41.85 -8.00
CA LEU A 31 -18.59 -42.29 -8.41
C LEU A 31 -18.42 -43.79 -8.12
N PRO A 32 -17.77 -44.57 -9.02
CA PRO A 32 -17.48 -45.98 -8.77
C PRO A 32 -16.35 -46.14 -7.75
N ALA A 33 -16.46 -47.14 -6.87
CA ALA A 33 -15.34 -47.56 -6.03
C ALA A 33 -14.21 -48.13 -6.90
N SER A 34 -12.99 -47.67 -6.69
CA SER A 34 -11.77 -48.23 -7.32
C SER A 34 -10.83 -48.78 -6.25
N SER A 35 -10.08 -49.81 -6.62
CA SER A 35 -9.37 -50.69 -5.68
C SER A 35 -8.01 -50.12 -5.24
N GLY A 36 -7.59 -50.52 -4.03
CA GLY A 36 -6.42 -49.95 -3.37
C GLY A 36 -5.09 -50.22 -4.08
N ARG A 37 -4.20 -49.22 -4.03
CA ARG A 37 -2.75 -49.40 -4.17
C ARG A 37 -2.07 -48.85 -2.93
N SER A 38 -1.07 -49.58 -2.44
CA SER A 38 -0.28 -49.17 -1.27
C SER A 38 0.56 -47.93 -1.60
N ALA A 39 0.27 -46.81 -0.94
CA ALA A 39 1.18 -45.69 -0.88
C ALA A 39 2.25 -45.98 0.17
N ARG A 40 3.53 -46.06 -0.25
CA ARG A 40 4.65 -46.07 0.70
C ARG A 40 4.67 -44.72 1.42
N GLY A 41 4.67 -44.75 2.76
CA GLY A 41 4.54 -43.54 3.57
C GLY A 41 5.72 -42.59 3.39
N PHE A 42 5.45 -41.38 2.89
CA PHE A 42 6.31 -40.23 3.15
C PHE A 42 6.15 -39.83 4.61
N ALA A 43 7.26 -39.74 5.35
CA ALA A 43 7.26 -39.41 6.77
C ALA A 43 6.99 -37.92 7.01
N LEU A 44 5.72 -37.52 7.00
CA LEU A 44 5.25 -36.20 7.42
C LEU A 44 5.31 -36.05 8.95
N ASN A 45 6.53 -36.10 9.51
CA ASN A 45 6.81 -35.94 10.95
C ASN A 45 7.91 -34.90 11.19
N SER A 46 7.64 -33.68 10.76
CA SER A 46 8.16 -32.46 11.39
C SER A 46 6.96 -31.54 11.61
N ALA A 47 6.78 -31.05 12.84
CA ALA A 47 5.82 -29.97 13.08
C ALA A 47 6.16 -28.78 12.15
N PRO A 48 5.17 -28.00 11.67
CA PRO A 48 5.48 -26.78 10.93
C PRO A 48 6.38 -25.90 11.82
N PRO A 49 7.46 -25.32 11.28
CA PRO A 49 8.33 -24.45 12.06
C PRO A 49 7.46 -23.34 12.65
N SER A 50 7.61 -23.11 13.96
CA SER A 50 6.85 -22.09 14.68
C SER A 50 7.00 -20.75 13.97
N THR A 51 5.87 -20.14 13.60
CA THR A 51 5.83 -18.84 12.94
C THR A 51 6.78 -17.86 13.63
N PRO A 52 7.71 -17.19 12.92
CA PRO A 52 8.56 -16.19 13.53
C PRO A 52 7.68 -15.06 14.09
N LEU A 53 7.81 -14.82 15.38
CA LEU A 53 7.17 -13.73 16.11
C LEU A 53 8.26 -12.79 16.61
N LEU A 54 7.94 -11.50 16.76
CA LEU A 54 8.87 -10.56 17.38
C LEU A 54 8.99 -10.85 18.87
N THR A 55 10.23 -10.83 19.38
CA THR A 55 10.49 -10.74 20.82
C THR A 55 9.99 -9.40 21.37
N SER A 56 9.73 -9.31 22.67
CA SER A 56 9.24 -8.06 23.29
C SER A 56 10.15 -6.85 23.02
N ALA A 57 11.48 -7.05 22.97
CA ALA A 57 12.43 -5.99 22.64
C ALA A 57 12.28 -5.50 21.18
N GLN A 58 12.28 -6.42 20.22
CA GLN A 58 12.04 -6.11 18.79
C GLN A 58 10.68 -5.47 18.56
N LEU A 59 9.66 -5.88 19.31
CA LEU A 59 8.30 -5.37 19.20
C LEU A 59 8.19 -3.93 19.74
N SER A 60 8.80 -3.63 20.90
CA SER A 60 8.91 -2.26 21.42
C SER A 60 9.77 -1.35 20.52
N GLU A 61 10.81 -1.90 19.90
CA GLU A 61 11.63 -1.18 18.94
C GLU A 61 10.87 -0.88 17.64
N ALA A 62 10.13 -1.85 17.09
CA ALA A 62 9.27 -1.66 15.93
C ALA A 62 8.22 -0.57 16.17
N VAL A 63 7.51 -0.62 17.30
CA VAL A 63 6.53 0.41 17.70
C VAL A 63 7.18 1.79 17.75
N ARG A 64 8.24 1.97 18.56
CA ARG A 64 8.95 3.26 18.70
C ARG A 64 9.43 3.79 17.35
N THR A 65 9.97 2.93 16.49
CA THR A 65 10.52 3.33 15.19
C THR A 65 9.40 3.80 14.25
N ILE A 66 8.32 3.03 14.13
CA ILE A 66 7.16 3.35 13.29
C ILE A 66 6.46 4.63 13.78
N GLU A 67 6.22 4.75 15.10
CA GLU A 67 5.61 5.94 15.69
C GLU A 67 6.47 7.20 15.57
N SER A 68 7.80 7.05 15.49
CA SER A 68 8.73 8.15 15.18
C SER A 68 8.85 8.48 13.68
N GLY A 69 8.04 7.86 12.81
CA GLY A 69 8.07 8.11 11.37
C GLY A 69 9.30 7.56 10.66
N HIS A 70 9.94 6.54 11.24
CA HIS A 70 11.13 5.89 10.71
C HIS A 70 10.80 4.48 10.19
N VAL A 71 11.69 3.92 9.35
CA VAL A 71 11.59 2.53 8.89
C VAL A 71 12.19 1.58 9.94
N TYR A 72 11.38 0.63 10.41
CA TYR A 72 11.88 -0.49 11.20
C TYR A 72 12.44 -1.57 10.26
N THR A 73 13.61 -2.11 10.61
CA THR A 73 14.26 -3.19 9.88
C THR A 73 14.67 -4.32 10.83
N LEU A 74 14.52 -5.57 10.39
CA LEU A 74 14.96 -6.75 11.15
C LEU A 74 15.57 -7.80 10.21
N ASP A 75 16.87 -8.01 10.35
CA ASP A 75 17.59 -9.07 9.63
C ASP A 75 17.25 -10.48 10.14
N ASN A 76 17.35 -11.46 9.24
CA ASN A 76 17.12 -12.89 9.52
C ASN A 76 15.72 -13.22 10.08
N TYR A 77 14.69 -12.40 9.79
CA TYR A 77 13.31 -12.64 10.23
C TYR A 77 12.72 -13.94 9.65
N LEU A 78 13.11 -14.32 8.43
CA LEU A 78 12.86 -15.65 7.87
C LEU A 78 14.15 -16.47 7.80
N PRO A 79 14.09 -17.80 7.95
CA PRO A 79 15.23 -18.68 7.68
C PRO A 79 15.48 -18.80 6.17
N SER A 80 16.76 -18.94 5.78
CA SER A 80 17.22 -19.01 4.38
C SER A 80 16.43 -20.00 3.52
N SER A 81 16.15 -21.21 4.03
CA SER A 81 15.40 -22.23 3.29
C SER A 81 13.95 -21.83 2.94
N PHE A 82 13.31 -20.98 3.75
CA PHE A 82 11.98 -20.44 3.46
C PHE A 82 12.06 -19.26 2.47
N ILE A 83 13.12 -18.46 2.55
CA ILE A 83 13.43 -17.40 1.57
C ILE A 83 13.65 -18.00 0.18
N SER A 84 14.52 -18.99 0.04
CA SER A 84 14.75 -19.68 -1.24
C SER A 84 13.47 -20.36 -1.76
N SER A 85 12.62 -20.89 -0.86
CA SER A 85 11.32 -21.46 -1.24
C SER A 85 10.33 -20.43 -1.81
N LEU A 86 10.28 -19.22 -1.23
CA LEU A 86 9.48 -18.09 -1.74
C LEU A 86 10.06 -17.53 -3.03
N ARG A 87 11.40 -17.48 -3.12
CA ARG A 87 12.15 -16.99 -4.28
C ARG A 87 11.90 -17.86 -5.51
N LEU A 88 12.01 -19.19 -5.38
CA LEU A 88 11.73 -20.15 -6.45
C LEU A 88 10.27 -20.14 -6.90
N ASP A 89 9.32 -19.91 -5.97
CA ASP A 89 7.91 -19.73 -6.32
C ASP A 89 7.68 -18.45 -7.13
N ALA A 90 8.25 -17.32 -6.69
CA ALA A 90 8.19 -16.06 -7.41
C ALA A 90 8.80 -16.16 -8.83
N GLU A 91 9.91 -16.88 -8.99
CA GLU A 91 10.52 -17.15 -10.31
C GLU A 91 9.63 -18.03 -11.19
N LYS A 92 9.04 -19.08 -10.64
CA LYS A 92 8.14 -19.95 -11.40
C LYS A 92 6.94 -19.16 -11.92
N LEU A 93 6.28 -18.39 -11.04
CA LEU A 93 5.11 -17.57 -11.40
C LEU A 93 5.47 -16.43 -12.36
N TYR A 94 6.71 -15.92 -12.32
CA TYR A 94 7.23 -14.99 -13.32
C TYR A 94 7.45 -15.67 -14.69
N SER A 95 8.03 -16.86 -14.71
CA SER A 95 8.19 -17.66 -15.94
C SER A 95 6.86 -18.12 -16.56
N ASP A 96 5.79 -18.18 -15.75
CA ASP A 96 4.42 -18.45 -16.16
C ASP A 96 3.68 -17.18 -16.66
N TYR A 97 4.38 -16.04 -16.79
CA TYR A 97 3.85 -14.74 -17.24
C TYR A 97 2.70 -14.17 -16.38
N LEU A 98 2.65 -14.51 -15.09
CA LEU A 98 1.59 -14.07 -14.17
C LEU A 98 1.85 -12.71 -13.51
N PHE A 99 3.06 -12.16 -13.67
CA PHE A 99 3.42 -10.84 -13.17
C PHE A 99 2.90 -9.75 -14.11
N GLU A 100 2.24 -8.74 -13.55
CA GLU A 100 1.72 -7.59 -14.28
C GLU A 100 2.67 -6.39 -14.14
N ALA A 101 2.61 -5.47 -15.11
CA ALA A 101 3.16 -4.13 -14.96
C ALA A 101 2.51 -3.42 -13.75
N ASP A 102 3.30 -2.72 -12.94
CA ASP A 102 2.75 -1.79 -11.95
C ASP A 102 2.73 -0.37 -12.52
N GLY A 103 1.53 0.24 -12.55
CA GLY A 103 1.32 1.61 -13.03
C GLY A 103 2.06 2.67 -12.22
N LEU A 104 2.48 2.38 -10.99
CA LEU A 104 3.29 3.31 -10.18
C LEU A 104 4.66 3.62 -10.81
N ALA A 105 5.14 2.81 -11.77
CA ALA A 105 6.34 3.13 -12.55
C ALA A 105 6.12 4.29 -13.56
N SER A 106 4.88 4.57 -13.97
CA SER A 106 4.58 5.54 -15.04
C SER A 106 4.51 7.01 -14.60
N TYR A 107 4.93 7.34 -13.37
CA TYR A 107 5.19 8.73 -12.97
C TYR A 107 6.48 9.29 -13.59
N THR A 108 7.32 8.45 -14.17
CA THR A 108 8.46 8.88 -15.02
C THR A 108 8.01 9.13 -16.46
N THR A 109 8.72 10.00 -17.18
CA THR A 109 8.20 10.69 -18.39
C THR A 109 8.16 9.87 -19.69
N GLN A 110 8.02 8.54 -19.63
CA GLN A 110 7.87 7.68 -20.81
C GLN A 110 6.65 6.75 -20.68
N ARG A 111 5.67 6.90 -21.60
CA ARG A 111 4.38 6.19 -21.60
C ARG A 111 4.44 4.76 -22.17
N THR A 112 5.58 4.09 -22.08
CA THR A 112 5.80 2.76 -22.66
C THR A 112 6.38 1.82 -21.60
N PHE A 113 5.56 0.89 -21.10
CA PHE A 113 6.04 -0.19 -20.25
C PHE A 113 6.97 -1.10 -21.03
N ASP A 114 8.24 -1.15 -20.60
CA ASP A 114 9.19 -2.16 -21.04
C ASP A 114 9.45 -3.15 -19.88
N PRO A 115 9.04 -4.42 -19.99
CA PRO A 115 9.24 -5.42 -18.92
C PRO A 115 10.72 -5.69 -18.61
N ASN A 116 11.65 -5.30 -19.50
CA ASN A 116 13.08 -5.46 -19.28
C ASN A 116 13.66 -4.44 -18.29
N ILE A 117 13.03 -3.27 -18.12
CA ILE A 117 13.50 -2.20 -17.21
C ILE A 117 12.43 -1.68 -16.24
N SER A 118 11.24 -2.31 -16.18
CA SER A 118 10.12 -1.88 -15.34
C SER A 118 9.90 -2.77 -14.11
N ARG A 119 9.40 -2.15 -13.03
CA ARG A 119 8.81 -2.84 -11.88
C ARG A 119 7.61 -3.70 -12.31
N GLN A 120 7.52 -4.91 -11.77
CA GLN A 120 6.45 -5.87 -12.03
C GLN A 120 5.96 -6.51 -10.73
N VAL A 121 4.68 -6.88 -10.67
CA VAL A 121 4.02 -7.34 -9.44
C VAL A 121 3.09 -8.53 -9.71
N LEU A 122 3.18 -9.57 -8.87
CA LEU A 122 2.17 -10.62 -8.78
C LEU A 122 1.07 -10.17 -7.79
N LYS A 123 -0.12 -9.84 -8.31
CA LYS A 123 -1.25 -9.32 -7.52
C LYS A 123 -1.92 -10.41 -6.66
N SER A 124 -2.57 -9.98 -5.56
CA SER A 124 -3.16 -10.85 -4.53
C SER A 124 -4.11 -11.95 -5.08
N LYS A 125 -4.90 -11.64 -6.13
CA LYS A 125 -5.70 -12.62 -6.88
C LYS A 125 -4.96 -13.91 -7.29
N TYR A 126 -3.66 -13.84 -7.61
CA TYR A 126 -2.83 -15.01 -7.93
C TYR A 126 -2.19 -15.64 -6.69
N TRP A 127 -1.92 -14.83 -5.65
CA TRP A 127 -1.31 -15.28 -4.39
C TRP A 127 -2.09 -16.43 -3.76
N HIS A 128 -3.41 -16.28 -3.67
CA HIS A 128 -4.30 -17.27 -3.04
C HIS A 128 -4.68 -18.46 -3.94
N ASN A 129 -4.36 -18.43 -5.24
CA ASN A 129 -4.72 -19.51 -6.14
C ASN A 129 -3.87 -20.76 -5.84
N THR A 130 -4.52 -21.80 -5.34
CA THR A 130 -3.87 -23.05 -4.89
C THR A 130 -3.27 -23.88 -6.02
N SER A 131 -3.72 -23.68 -7.26
CA SER A 131 -3.23 -24.39 -8.45
C SER A 131 -1.94 -23.82 -9.05
N LEU A 132 -1.48 -22.65 -8.60
CA LEU A 132 -0.33 -21.95 -9.18
C LEU A 132 0.90 -22.05 -8.28
N GLY A 133 2.04 -22.48 -8.84
CA GLY A 133 3.33 -22.55 -8.16
C GLY A 133 3.32 -23.37 -6.86
N ASN A 134 4.09 -22.93 -5.87
CA ASN A 134 4.18 -23.49 -4.53
C ASN A 134 3.21 -22.76 -3.58
N SER A 135 1.90 -22.96 -3.82
CA SER A 135 0.82 -22.34 -3.04
C SER A 135 0.88 -22.66 -1.53
N LEU A 136 1.42 -23.82 -1.13
CA LEU A 136 1.63 -24.17 0.27
C LEU A 136 2.66 -23.26 0.96
N THR A 137 3.74 -22.87 0.26
CA THR A 137 4.72 -21.91 0.78
C THR A 137 4.10 -20.52 0.91
N ARG A 138 3.30 -20.07 -0.06
CA ARG A 138 2.55 -18.80 0.03
C ARG A 138 1.49 -18.78 1.13
N LEU A 139 0.84 -19.91 1.42
CA LEU A 139 -0.12 -20.04 2.52
C LEU A 139 0.58 -19.94 3.89
N LYS A 140 1.69 -20.66 4.09
CA LYS A 140 2.52 -20.55 5.31
C LYS A 140 3.04 -19.14 5.54
N PHE A 141 3.43 -18.45 4.46
CA PHE A 141 3.88 -17.06 4.53
C PHE A 141 2.72 -16.09 4.84
N GLY A 142 1.54 -16.29 4.23
CA GLY A 142 0.33 -15.54 4.56
C GLY A 142 -0.05 -15.65 6.05
N GLN A 143 0.04 -16.84 6.64
CA GLN A 143 -0.15 -17.03 8.08
C GLN A 143 0.95 -16.36 8.91
N THR A 144 2.20 -16.35 8.42
CA THR A 144 3.32 -15.66 9.07
C THR A 144 3.06 -14.16 9.17
N ILE A 145 2.61 -13.55 8.06
CA ILE A 145 2.27 -12.12 8.03
C ILE A 145 0.98 -11.81 8.81
N LYS A 146 -0.05 -12.69 8.83
CA LYS A 146 -1.23 -12.49 9.71
C LYS A 146 -0.81 -12.47 11.19
N ASN A 147 0.02 -13.40 11.64
CA ASN A 147 0.47 -13.42 13.04
C ASN A 147 1.29 -12.16 13.42
N LEU A 148 2.15 -11.69 12.51
CA LEU A 148 2.92 -10.45 12.70
C LEU A 148 1.99 -9.22 12.79
N ARG A 149 1.00 -9.12 11.88
CA ARG A 149 -0.06 -8.09 11.92
C ARG A 149 -0.76 -8.07 13.28
N THR A 150 -1.12 -9.23 13.83
CA THR A 150 -1.78 -9.33 15.14
C THR A 150 -0.91 -8.77 16.27
N GLN A 151 0.41 -9.06 16.28
CA GLN A 151 1.33 -8.48 17.26
C GLN A 151 1.46 -6.95 17.12
N ILE A 152 1.60 -6.46 15.89
CA ILE A 152 1.78 -5.02 15.61
C ILE A 152 0.49 -4.23 15.89
N SER A 153 -0.68 -4.77 15.54
CA SER A 153 -2.00 -4.19 15.84
C SER A 153 -2.18 -3.87 17.33
N LEU A 154 -1.90 -4.86 18.18
CA LEU A 154 -1.97 -4.70 19.64
C LEU A 154 -0.94 -3.69 20.17
N SER A 155 0.27 -3.68 19.59
CA SER A 155 1.41 -2.93 20.15
C SER A 155 1.46 -1.47 19.71
N LEU A 156 0.96 -1.14 18.52
CA LEU A 156 0.71 0.24 18.06
C LEU A 156 -0.62 0.82 18.60
N ASN A 157 -1.39 0.04 19.37
CA ASN A 157 -2.76 0.36 19.76
C ASN A 157 -3.64 0.76 18.56
N ARG A 158 -3.48 0.04 17.44
CA ARG A 158 -4.22 0.21 16.17
C ARG A 158 -5.11 -1.02 15.94
N PRO A 159 -6.17 -1.23 16.75
CA PRO A 159 -6.93 -2.49 16.76
C PRO A 159 -7.57 -2.80 15.39
N THR A 160 -7.89 -1.77 14.60
CA THR A 160 -8.52 -1.95 13.29
C THR A 160 -7.61 -2.58 12.24
N LEU A 161 -6.30 -2.70 12.51
CA LEU A 161 -5.38 -3.54 11.72
C LEU A 161 -5.74 -5.03 11.78
N GLU A 162 -6.28 -5.50 12.91
CA GLU A 162 -6.65 -6.92 13.12
C GLU A 162 -8.16 -7.12 13.13
N THR A 163 -8.88 -6.38 13.98
CA THR A 163 -10.33 -6.50 14.19
C THR A 163 -11.07 -5.31 13.59
N GLY A 164 -11.84 -5.54 12.53
CA GLY A 164 -12.61 -4.50 11.85
C GLY A 164 -13.82 -5.06 11.10
N THR A 165 -14.43 -4.24 10.25
CA THR A 165 -15.72 -4.58 9.60
C THR A 165 -15.68 -5.77 8.63
N ILE A 166 -14.49 -6.17 8.17
CA ILE A 166 -14.24 -7.41 7.41
C ILE A 166 -13.02 -8.14 8.00
N ASP A 167 -13.16 -9.43 8.33
CA ASP A 167 -12.04 -10.37 8.55
C ASP A 167 -12.04 -11.48 7.48
N TYR A 168 -10.91 -12.15 7.34
CA TYR A 168 -10.60 -13.05 6.24
C TYR A 168 -10.92 -14.52 6.51
N MET A 169 -11.59 -15.16 5.55
CA MET A 169 -11.14 -16.45 4.99
C MET A 169 -11.83 -16.91 3.69
N SER A 170 -12.69 -16.09 3.06
CA SER A 170 -13.48 -16.47 1.86
C SER A 170 -13.30 -15.54 0.65
N ASP A 171 -13.81 -15.97 -0.50
CA ASP A 171 -13.52 -15.46 -1.86
C ASP A 171 -14.13 -14.08 -2.23
N TRP A 172 -14.05 -13.10 -1.32
CA TRP A 172 -14.41 -11.71 -1.64
C TRP A 172 -13.39 -11.06 -2.59
N PRO A 173 -13.84 -10.13 -3.46
CA PRO A 173 -12.97 -9.29 -4.29
C PRO A 173 -11.89 -8.54 -3.48
N ASP A 174 -10.84 -8.10 -4.18
CA ASP A 174 -9.62 -7.53 -3.58
C ASP A 174 -9.82 -6.17 -2.88
N ASP A 175 -11.01 -5.58 -2.91
CA ASP A 175 -11.34 -4.23 -2.45
C ASP A 175 -11.72 -4.11 -0.96
N LYS A 176 -12.21 -5.19 -0.32
CA LYS A 176 -12.63 -5.20 1.10
C LYS A 176 -11.60 -5.81 2.06
N LYS A 177 -10.32 -5.66 1.72
CA LYS A 177 -9.23 -6.50 2.23
C LYS A 177 -8.37 -5.77 3.27
N LYS A 178 -8.33 -6.29 4.51
CA LYS A 178 -7.48 -5.79 5.61
C LYS A 178 -5.96 -6.01 5.43
N HIS A 179 -5.56 -6.65 4.34
CA HIS A 179 -4.20 -7.07 4.02
C HIS A 179 -4.02 -7.30 2.50
N GLU A 180 -3.34 -6.39 1.82
CA GLU A 180 -2.85 -6.60 0.45
C GLU A 180 -1.50 -7.34 0.50
N ILE A 181 -1.30 -8.36 -0.35
CA ILE A 181 -0.07 -9.16 -0.41
C ILE A 181 0.34 -9.45 -1.86
N SER A 182 1.66 -9.43 -2.13
CA SER A 182 2.24 -9.57 -3.47
C SER A 182 3.67 -10.10 -3.43
N TYR A 183 4.14 -10.62 -4.58
CA TYR A 183 5.57 -10.56 -4.92
C TYR A 183 5.81 -9.31 -5.78
N THR A 184 6.82 -8.52 -5.44
CA THR A 184 7.35 -7.45 -6.32
C THR A 184 8.69 -7.89 -6.91
N ARG A 185 8.88 -7.61 -8.20
CA ARG A 185 10.10 -7.85 -8.99
C ARG A 185 10.56 -6.55 -9.65
N TYR A 186 11.84 -6.24 -9.55
CA TYR A 186 12.51 -5.17 -10.31
C TYR A 186 13.59 -5.80 -11.18
N SER A 187 13.56 -5.56 -12.49
CA SER A 187 14.68 -5.87 -13.38
C SER A 187 15.91 -5.00 -13.07
N PRO A 188 17.11 -5.36 -13.57
CA PRO A 188 18.16 -4.39 -13.87
C PRO A 188 17.60 -3.11 -14.51
N LEU A 189 18.20 -1.98 -14.15
CA LEU A 189 17.80 -0.61 -14.50
C LEU A 189 16.45 -0.12 -13.95
N ALA A 190 15.62 -0.97 -13.34
CA ALA A 190 14.34 -0.58 -12.76
C ALA A 190 14.50 0.14 -11.40
N SER A 191 13.55 1.03 -11.10
CA SER A 191 13.43 1.80 -9.86
C SER A 191 11.94 2.08 -9.58
N LEU A 192 11.63 2.70 -8.43
CA LEU A 192 10.32 3.28 -8.13
C LEU A 192 10.56 4.63 -7.43
N GLY A 193 10.06 5.73 -7.99
CA GLY A 193 10.35 7.08 -7.48
C GLY A 193 9.70 7.40 -6.13
N ARG A 194 10.10 8.53 -5.53
CA ARG A 194 9.63 8.98 -4.21
C ARG A 194 8.10 9.10 -4.10
N HIS A 195 7.53 8.41 -3.13
CA HIS A 195 6.11 8.40 -2.80
C HIS A 195 5.86 8.02 -1.34
N THR A 196 4.65 8.25 -0.82
CA THR A 196 4.07 7.50 0.29
C THR A 196 3.13 6.42 -0.26
N ASP A 197 2.88 5.37 0.53
CA ASP A 197 2.06 4.23 0.13
C ASP A 197 0.55 4.46 0.28
N GLU A 198 0.17 5.51 0.99
CA GLU A 198 -1.22 5.93 1.22
C GLU A 198 -1.38 7.45 1.30
N HIS A 199 -2.58 7.92 0.95
CA HIS A 199 -2.98 9.33 0.95
C HIS A 199 -4.42 9.49 1.48
N SER A 200 -4.81 10.72 1.86
CA SER A 200 -6.20 11.00 2.25
C SER A 200 -7.21 10.67 1.14
N GLU A 201 -8.36 10.17 1.54
CA GLU A 201 -9.39 9.60 0.69
C GLU A 201 -10.13 10.66 -0.12
N MET A 202 -10.27 11.88 0.42
CA MET A 202 -10.72 13.06 -0.30
C MET A 202 -9.83 13.39 -1.52
N LEU A 203 -8.50 13.25 -1.38
CA LEU A 203 -7.55 13.56 -2.46
C LEU A 203 -7.62 12.53 -3.61
N LYS A 204 -8.10 11.31 -3.30
CA LYS A 204 -8.39 10.23 -4.26
C LYS A 204 -9.83 10.28 -4.83
N LYS A 205 -10.64 11.31 -4.50
CA LYS A 205 -12.03 11.47 -4.95
C LYS A 205 -12.85 10.17 -4.72
N ARG A 206 -13.73 9.81 -5.67
CA ARG A 206 -14.60 8.62 -5.62
C ARG A 206 -13.84 7.30 -5.45
N GLU A 207 -12.60 7.21 -5.90
CA GLU A 207 -11.79 6.00 -5.74
C GLU A 207 -11.29 5.83 -4.30
N GLY A 208 -10.96 6.94 -3.62
CA GLY A 208 -10.60 6.94 -2.21
C GLY A 208 -11.74 6.46 -1.30
N TRP A 209 -12.97 6.87 -1.61
CA TRP A 209 -14.18 6.44 -0.91
C TRP A 209 -14.80 5.14 -1.46
N GLY A 210 -14.11 4.48 -2.40
CA GLY A 210 -14.57 3.23 -3.01
C GLY A 210 -14.27 1.97 -2.18
N ARG A 211 -13.58 2.10 -1.04
CA ARG A 211 -13.17 0.99 -0.16
C ARG A 211 -13.58 1.25 1.30
N PRO A 212 -13.82 0.21 2.11
CA PRO A 212 -14.08 0.33 3.55
C PRO A 212 -12.79 0.44 4.39
N THR A 213 -11.63 0.28 3.77
CA THR A 213 -10.33 0.15 4.44
C THR A 213 -9.21 0.80 3.63
N ARG A 214 -8.27 1.42 4.33
CA ARG A 214 -7.08 2.10 3.79
C ARG A 214 -5.80 1.51 4.38
N ARG A 215 -4.68 1.63 3.68
CA ARG A 215 -3.37 1.15 4.14
C ARG A 215 -2.94 1.93 5.38
N SER A 216 -2.29 1.26 6.32
CA SER A 216 -1.82 1.87 7.58
C SER A 216 -0.38 1.47 7.87
N ILE A 217 -0.03 0.18 7.74
CA ILE A 217 1.36 -0.30 7.85
C ILE A 217 1.80 -0.98 6.56
N SER A 218 2.88 -0.47 5.97
CA SER A 218 3.56 -1.07 4.83
C SER A 218 4.59 -2.06 5.33
N TRP A 219 4.70 -3.22 4.69
CA TRP A 219 5.69 -4.24 5.04
C TRP A 219 6.34 -4.85 3.80
N LEU A 220 7.63 -5.20 3.92
CA LEU A 220 8.37 -5.95 2.91
C LEU A 220 9.22 -7.03 3.57
N ILE A 221 9.41 -8.16 2.89
CA ILE A 221 10.49 -9.10 3.20
C ILE A 221 11.24 -9.38 1.91
N TYR A 222 12.54 -9.10 1.91
CA TYR A 222 13.39 -9.30 0.74
C TYR A 222 13.74 -10.76 0.52
N LEU A 223 13.95 -11.14 -0.74
CA LEU A 223 14.21 -12.51 -1.15
C LEU A 223 15.58 -12.68 -1.85
N ASN A 224 16.50 -11.73 -1.67
CA ASN A 224 17.72 -11.64 -2.48
C ASN A 224 18.94 -12.23 -1.77
N GLU A 225 19.41 -13.37 -2.26
CA GLU A 225 20.65 -14.01 -1.83
C GLU A 225 21.87 -13.21 -2.39
N ASP A 226 22.93 -13.11 -1.58
CA ASP A 226 24.19 -12.42 -1.87
C ASP A 226 24.05 -10.98 -2.42
N TRP A 227 23.24 -10.14 -1.77
CA TRP A 227 23.11 -8.72 -2.17
C TRP A 227 24.18 -7.82 -1.54
N GLU A 228 24.78 -6.96 -2.36
CA GLU A 228 25.82 -5.99 -1.99
C GLU A 228 25.44 -4.59 -2.52
N GLU A 229 26.00 -3.52 -1.94
CA GLU A 229 25.76 -2.11 -2.33
C GLU A 229 25.95 -1.84 -3.84
N LYS A 230 26.93 -2.48 -4.49
CA LYS A 230 27.17 -2.32 -5.94
C LYS A 230 25.97 -2.71 -6.83
N ASN A 231 25.04 -3.51 -6.31
CA ASN A 231 23.85 -3.96 -7.05
C ASN A 231 22.74 -2.88 -7.06
N GLY A 232 22.83 -1.86 -6.21
CA GLY A 232 21.77 -0.86 -6.01
C GLY A 232 20.48 -1.48 -5.46
N GLY A 233 19.34 -0.87 -5.80
CA GLY A 233 18.03 -1.39 -5.40
C GLY A 233 17.68 -1.18 -3.92
N GLU A 234 18.37 -0.29 -3.22
CA GLU A 234 18.06 0.10 -1.85
C GLU A 234 16.62 0.60 -1.75
N LEU A 235 15.96 0.34 -0.62
CA LEU A 235 14.81 1.15 -0.22
C LEU A 235 15.37 2.40 0.48
N ARG A 236 15.31 3.53 -0.21
CA ARG A 236 15.64 4.84 0.37
C ARG A 236 14.42 5.40 1.06
N THR A 237 14.58 5.86 2.29
CA THR A 237 13.52 6.42 3.13
C THR A 237 13.89 7.81 3.62
N TYR A 238 12.86 8.64 3.84
CA TYR A 238 13.01 10.08 4.14
C TYR A 238 12.37 10.46 5.48
N PRO A 239 12.89 9.98 6.63
CA PRO A 239 12.42 10.38 7.96
C PRO A 239 12.77 11.86 8.25
N ARG A 240 12.09 12.46 9.24
CA ARG A 240 12.33 13.85 9.66
C ARG A 240 13.50 13.93 10.65
N LYS A 241 14.32 14.98 10.53
CA LYS A 241 15.50 15.24 11.38
C LYS A 241 15.18 15.80 12.76
N HIS A 242 14.01 16.41 12.89
CA HIS A 242 13.65 17.25 14.02
C HIS A 242 12.67 16.52 14.93
N ASP A 243 12.70 16.86 16.22
CA ASP A 243 11.75 16.32 17.20
C ASP A 243 10.31 16.59 16.74
N ILE A 244 9.55 15.51 16.61
CA ILE A 244 8.15 15.51 16.20
C ILE A 244 7.27 15.68 17.45
N GLU A 245 6.29 16.58 17.40
CA GLU A 245 5.26 16.68 18.46
C GLU A 245 3.92 16.07 17.99
N GLY A 246 3.48 15.03 18.70
CA GLY A 246 2.16 14.42 18.51
C GLY A 246 2.19 13.07 17.78
N MET A 247 1.10 12.79 17.05
CA MET A 247 0.91 11.55 16.28
C MET A 247 1.34 11.73 14.82
N LEU A 248 1.62 10.62 14.14
CA LEU A 248 1.99 10.56 12.73
C LEU A 248 1.05 9.66 11.92
N GLY A 249 0.98 9.93 10.62
CA GLY A 249 0.25 9.13 9.63
C GLY A 249 -1.26 9.32 9.69
N ALA A 250 -1.88 8.91 10.80
CA ALA A 250 -3.32 9.03 11.03
C ALA A 250 -3.63 9.64 12.41
N SER A 251 -4.69 10.45 12.48
CA SER A 251 -5.27 10.92 13.74
C SER A 251 -6.03 9.78 14.45
N LYS A 252 -6.38 9.97 15.74
CA LYS A 252 -7.26 9.05 16.49
C LYS A 252 -8.67 8.92 15.90
N GLU A 253 -9.08 9.88 15.08
CA GLU A 253 -10.38 9.93 14.41
C GLU A 253 -10.28 9.55 12.92
N GLY A 254 -9.08 9.17 12.46
CA GLY A 254 -8.84 8.66 11.11
C GLY A 254 -8.58 9.69 10.03
N ASP A 255 -8.38 10.97 10.36
CA ASP A 255 -7.86 11.99 9.43
C ASP A 255 -6.41 11.64 9.07
N LEU A 256 -6.02 11.75 7.79
CA LEU A 256 -4.66 11.41 7.36
C LEU A 256 -3.74 12.62 7.25
N GLN A 257 -2.46 12.38 7.54
CA GLN A 257 -1.39 13.36 7.39
C GLN A 257 -1.17 13.69 5.90
N VAL A 258 -0.98 14.99 5.61
CA VAL A 258 -0.72 15.53 4.27
C VAL A 258 0.49 16.48 4.22
N GLY A 259 1.21 16.62 5.34
CA GLY A 259 2.46 17.37 5.39
C GLY A 259 2.96 17.62 6.80
N TRP A 260 3.79 18.65 6.91
CA TRP A 260 4.53 19.07 8.10
C TRP A 260 4.43 20.58 8.29
N LEU A 261 4.45 21.03 9.54
CA LEU A 261 4.58 22.43 9.90
C LEU A 261 5.84 22.62 10.75
N LYS A 262 6.78 23.42 10.24
CA LYS A 262 8.06 23.70 10.90
C LYS A 262 7.91 24.61 12.12
N GLY A 263 8.78 24.39 13.11
CA GLY A 263 8.92 25.18 14.32
C GLY A 263 10.17 24.75 15.09
N GLU A 264 10.22 25.05 16.39
CA GLU A 264 11.22 24.48 17.32
C GLU A 264 11.07 22.96 17.47
N LYS A 265 9.85 22.46 17.20
CA LYS A 265 9.50 21.08 16.91
C LYS A 265 8.70 21.05 15.61
N GLU A 266 8.68 19.92 14.92
CA GLU A 266 7.82 19.73 13.75
C GLU A 266 6.48 19.09 14.13
N TYR A 267 5.40 19.61 13.54
CA TYR A 267 4.04 19.08 13.72
C TYR A 267 3.56 18.40 12.45
N ALA A 268 2.96 17.21 12.58
CA ALA A 268 2.20 16.60 11.50
C ALA A 268 0.96 17.44 11.17
N VAL A 269 0.72 17.66 9.88
CA VAL A 269 -0.43 18.41 9.37
C VAL A 269 -1.43 17.44 8.76
N PHE A 270 -2.63 17.41 9.32
CA PHE A 270 -3.72 16.50 8.95
C PHE A 270 -4.77 17.20 8.10
N LEU A 271 -5.42 16.45 7.20
CA LEU A 271 -6.55 16.93 6.40
C LEU A 271 -7.87 16.53 7.06
N ASP A 272 -8.59 17.50 7.62
CA ASP A 272 -9.95 17.29 8.11
C ASP A 272 -10.92 17.19 6.93
N ALA A 273 -11.48 15.99 6.75
CA ALA A 273 -12.40 15.64 5.67
C ALA A 273 -13.88 15.78 6.07
N LYS A 274 -14.17 16.07 7.35
CA LYS A 274 -15.50 15.91 7.96
C LYS A 274 -16.25 17.24 8.09
N ILE A 275 -15.79 18.26 7.36
CA ILE A 275 -16.27 19.63 7.53
C ILE A 275 -17.45 19.88 6.59
N ASN A 276 -18.65 19.78 7.17
CA ASN A 276 -19.92 20.21 6.59
C ASN A 276 -20.34 19.36 5.36
N ASP A 277 -21.03 18.27 5.69
CA ASP A 277 -21.52 17.06 4.97
C ASP A 277 -21.82 17.16 3.45
N TYR A 278 -22.05 18.36 2.90
CA TYR A 278 -22.47 18.55 1.50
C TYR A 278 -21.60 19.53 0.70
N THR A 279 -20.49 20.03 1.26
CA THR A 279 -19.79 21.21 0.71
C THR A 279 -18.46 20.94 0.01
N ASN A 280 -17.94 19.70 0.10
CA ASN A 280 -16.58 19.32 -0.36
C ASN A 280 -15.47 20.27 0.16
N GLN A 281 -15.70 20.94 1.28
CA GLN A 281 -14.69 21.75 1.95
C GLN A 281 -13.87 20.89 2.90
N VAL A 282 -12.63 21.31 3.10
CA VAL A 282 -11.66 20.68 4.00
C VAL A 282 -10.85 21.77 4.69
N ARG A 283 -10.22 21.43 5.82
CA ARG A 283 -9.22 22.27 6.48
C ARG A 283 -7.98 21.46 6.82
N LEU A 284 -6.87 22.17 7.00
CA LEU A 284 -5.69 21.59 7.63
C LEU A 284 -5.64 21.96 9.11
N PHE A 285 -5.23 20.99 9.93
CA PHE A 285 -4.96 21.18 11.35
C PHE A 285 -3.67 20.50 11.77
N ILE A 286 -3.10 20.98 12.88
CA ILE A 286 -2.10 20.26 13.66
C ILE A 286 -2.75 19.77 14.97
N ILE A 287 -2.17 18.74 15.58
CA ILE A 287 -2.52 18.35 16.96
C ILE A 287 -1.47 18.97 17.88
N LYS A 288 -1.89 19.84 18.81
CA LYS A 288 -1.01 20.49 19.79
C LYS A 288 -1.65 20.41 21.16
N ASN A 289 -0.89 19.99 22.19
CA ASN A 289 -1.42 19.72 23.54
C ASN A 289 -2.62 18.74 23.57
N ASN A 290 -2.72 17.82 22.60
CA ASN A 290 -3.88 16.96 22.30
C ASN A 290 -5.14 17.65 21.73
N GLU A 291 -5.09 18.93 21.37
CA GLU A 291 -6.20 19.68 20.77
C GLU A 291 -6.00 19.87 19.24
N ARG A 292 -7.10 19.90 18.46
CA ARG A 292 -7.07 20.27 17.03
C ARG A 292 -6.87 21.78 16.89
N VAL A 293 -5.80 22.21 16.22
CA VAL A 293 -5.54 23.61 15.88
C VAL A 293 -5.54 23.78 14.36
N TYR A 294 -6.61 24.37 13.82
CA TYR A 294 -6.72 24.65 12.37
C TYR A 294 -5.73 25.73 11.93
N VAL A 295 -5.06 25.50 10.80
CA VAL A 295 -4.03 26.41 10.23
C VAL A 295 -4.45 27.03 8.89
N THR A 296 -5.53 26.52 8.28
CA THR A 296 -6.17 27.09 7.09
C THR A 296 -7.59 27.56 7.39
N GLN A 297 -8.15 28.36 6.47
CA GLN A 297 -9.59 28.51 6.33
C GLN A 297 -10.18 27.27 5.62
N ASP A 298 -11.49 27.25 5.38
CA ASP A 298 -12.13 26.29 4.48
C ASP A 298 -11.61 26.46 3.05
N PHE A 299 -11.32 25.34 2.38
CA PHE A 299 -11.02 25.31 0.94
C PHE A 299 -11.55 24.02 0.31
N PRO A 300 -11.85 24.01 -1.02
CA PRO A 300 -12.36 22.82 -1.68
C PRO A 300 -11.29 21.71 -1.78
N ALA A 301 -11.68 20.47 -1.54
CA ALA A 301 -10.82 19.30 -1.76
C ALA A 301 -10.56 19.11 -3.27
N ASP A 302 -9.29 19.19 -3.67
CA ASP A 302 -8.85 19.01 -5.05
C ASP A 302 -7.59 18.10 -5.14
N PRO A 303 -7.52 17.10 -6.04
CA PRO A 303 -6.34 16.25 -6.22
C PRO A 303 -5.05 17.00 -6.61
N THR A 304 -5.16 18.23 -7.10
CA THR A 304 -4.00 19.11 -7.37
C THR A 304 -3.22 19.40 -6.09
N LEU A 305 -3.84 19.34 -4.91
CA LEU A 305 -3.16 19.45 -3.62
C LEU A 305 -2.13 18.31 -3.42
N TYR A 306 -2.42 17.12 -3.93
CA TYR A 306 -1.50 15.97 -4.00
C TYR A 306 -0.53 16.12 -5.18
N LEU A 307 -1.02 16.30 -6.41
CA LEU A 307 -0.20 16.30 -7.63
C LEU A 307 0.86 17.41 -7.67
N ALA A 308 0.54 18.60 -7.14
CA ALA A 308 1.45 19.74 -7.06
C ALA A 308 2.16 19.84 -5.69
N GLY A 309 2.27 18.72 -4.95
CA GLY A 309 3.01 18.62 -3.68
C GLY A 309 2.68 19.76 -2.71
N GLY A 310 1.40 19.96 -2.43
CA GLY A 310 0.93 20.97 -1.48
C GLY A 310 1.21 22.45 -1.84
N VAL A 311 1.82 22.79 -2.98
CA VAL A 311 2.17 24.19 -3.30
C VAL A 311 0.92 25.09 -3.33
N GLY A 312 -0.19 24.59 -3.87
CA GLY A 312 -1.49 25.27 -3.87
C GLY A 312 -2.11 25.44 -2.47
N VAL A 313 -1.73 24.64 -1.47
CA VAL A 313 -2.23 24.77 -0.08
C VAL A 313 -1.76 26.09 0.53
N LYS A 314 -0.56 26.58 0.18
CA LYS A 314 0.08 27.73 0.85
C LYS A 314 -0.71 29.05 0.72
N VAL A 315 -1.66 29.15 -0.21
CA VAL A 315 -2.57 30.30 -0.28
C VAL A 315 -3.76 30.20 0.69
N MET A 316 -4.17 28.99 1.10
CA MET A 316 -5.33 28.72 1.97
C MET A 316 -5.03 28.89 3.48
N PHE A 317 -3.75 28.91 3.84
CA PHE A 317 -3.29 29.21 5.20
C PHE A 317 -3.78 30.59 5.66
N ALA A 318 -4.36 30.65 6.86
CA ALA A 318 -4.89 31.89 7.42
C ALA A 318 -3.76 32.88 7.77
N ASP A 319 -2.66 32.38 8.34
CA ASP A 319 -1.42 33.14 8.55
C ASP A 319 -0.39 32.85 7.44
N LYS A 320 0.12 33.92 6.83
CA LYS A 320 1.17 33.86 5.79
C LYS A 320 2.58 33.66 6.34
N ASN A 321 2.75 33.53 7.66
CA ASN A 321 3.98 33.02 8.26
C ASN A 321 3.92 31.49 8.41
N LEU A 322 2.82 30.93 8.94
CA LEU A 322 2.59 29.48 8.93
C LEU A 322 2.67 28.87 7.52
N SER A 323 2.20 29.56 6.48
CA SER A 323 2.29 29.05 5.09
C SER A 323 3.73 28.90 4.57
N LYS A 324 4.69 29.66 5.11
CA LYS A 324 6.12 29.53 4.81
C LYS A 324 6.71 28.30 5.48
N LEU A 325 6.23 27.98 6.68
CA LEU A 325 6.66 26.86 7.53
C LEU A 325 6.06 25.51 7.11
N TYR A 326 4.98 25.51 6.30
CA TYR A 326 4.38 24.29 5.76
C TYR A 326 5.29 23.61 4.73
N GLU A 327 5.48 22.30 4.86
CA GLU A 327 6.02 21.42 3.82
C GLU A 327 5.00 20.33 3.48
N PRO A 328 4.88 19.91 2.21
CA PRO A 328 4.10 18.74 1.85
C PRO A 328 4.78 17.46 2.38
N LEU A 329 4.03 16.36 2.41
CA LEU A 329 4.57 15.05 2.79
C LEU A 329 5.38 14.40 1.64
N GLU A 330 4.99 14.66 0.40
CA GLU A 330 5.69 14.25 -0.82
C GLU A 330 6.19 15.47 -1.60
N PRO A 331 7.28 15.35 -2.38
CA PRO A 331 7.65 16.38 -3.35
C PRO A 331 6.56 16.52 -4.43
N PRO A 332 6.41 17.73 -5.02
CA PRO A 332 5.58 17.93 -6.21
C PRO A 332 5.94 16.96 -7.37
N LYS A 333 4.91 16.47 -8.07
CA LYS A 333 5.04 15.39 -9.08
C LYS A 333 4.87 15.87 -10.53
N THR A 334 5.08 17.17 -10.81
CA THR A 334 4.97 17.69 -12.19
C THR A 334 6.31 17.63 -12.94
N PRO A 335 6.33 17.60 -14.28
CA PRO A 335 7.58 17.58 -15.05
C PRO A 335 8.50 18.80 -14.86
N ALA A 336 7.99 19.91 -14.32
CA ALA A 336 8.80 21.08 -13.97
C ALA A 336 9.58 20.88 -12.65
N ASP A 337 9.09 20.02 -11.77
CA ASP A 337 9.62 19.82 -10.42
C ASP A 337 10.88 18.93 -10.40
N ALA A 338 11.20 18.28 -11.52
CA ALA A 338 12.46 17.55 -11.74
C ALA A 338 13.72 18.45 -11.64
N TYR A 339 13.56 19.77 -11.55
CA TYR A 339 14.61 20.76 -11.33
C TYR A 339 14.59 21.37 -9.91
N LEU A 340 13.64 20.98 -9.05
CA LEU A 340 13.59 21.37 -7.65
C LEU A 340 14.39 20.38 -6.78
N PRO A 341 14.93 20.80 -5.62
CA PRO A 341 15.55 19.88 -4.67
C PRO A 341 14.56 18.81 -4.19
N THR A 342 14.87 17.54 -4.44
CA THR A 342 14.03 16.37 -4.06
C THR A 342 14.09 16.02 -2.58
N THR A 343 14.91 16.73 -1.81
CA THR A 343 15.04 16.66 -0.35
C THR A 343 14.98 18.07 0.22
N THR A 344 14.25 18.25 1.32
CA THR A 344 14.35 19.48 2.12
C THR A 344 15.41 19.29 3.22
N ASN A 345 16.01 20.37 3.72
CA ASN A 345 17.08 20.28 4.73
C ASN A 345 16.66 19.60 6.04
N SER A 346 15.36 19.39 6.25
CA SER A 346 14.70 18.78 7.42
C SER A 346 14.39 17.28 7.27
N GLU A 347 14.83 16.64 6.20
CA GLU A 347 14.69 15.20 5.97
C GLU A 347 16.06 14.51 5.92
N ASP A 348 16.24 13.47 6.72
CA ASP A 348 17.41 12.59 6.60
C ASP A 348 17.19 11.56 5.48
N ILE A 349 18.29 10.92 5.06
CA ILE A 349 18.28 9.85 4.07
C ILE A 349 18.71 8.57 4.78
N HIS A 350 17.86 7.55 4.76
CA HIS A 350 18.20 6.22 5.26
C HIS A 350 17.96 5.15 4.19
N ASP A 351 19.04 4.53 3.74
CA ASP A 351 19.07 3.54 2.66
C ASP A 351 19.16 2.11 3.21
N VAL A 352 18.18 1.28 2.87
CA VAL A 352 18.09 -0.10 3.32
C VAL A 352 18.37 -1.07 2.18
N LEU A 353 19.52 -1.75 2.24
CA LEU A 353 19.89 -2.83 1.31
C LEU A 353 18.83 -3.95 1.32
N PRO A 354 18.43 -4.48 0.14
CA PRO A 354 17.37 -5.47 0.02
C PRO A 354 17.85 -6.91 0.30
N ILE A 355 18.52 -7.13 1.42
CA ILE A 355 19.16 -8.41 1.81
C ILE A 355 18.10 -9.47 2.14
N GLY A 356 18.23 -10.68 1.57
CA GLY A 356 17.30 -11.79 1.77
C GLY A 356 17.01 -12.09 3.24
N GLY A 357 15.73 -12.13 3.61
CA GLY A 357 15.27 -12.40 4.97
C GLY A 357 15.11 -11.19 5.88
N ARG A 358 15.57 -10.00 5.44
CA ARG A 358 15.29 -8.74 6.12
C ARG A 358 13.81 -8.37 6.01
N LEU A 359 13.15 -8.25 7.16
CA LEU A 359 11.84 -7.64 7.32
C LEU A 359 11.97 -6.11 7.36
N ILE A 360 11.03 -5.43 6.74
CA ILE A 360 10.83 -3.98 6.71
C ILE A 360 9.41 -3.68 7.17
N MET A 361 9.23 -2.67 8.03
CA MET A 361 7.91 -2.12 8.37
C MET A 361 7.97 -0.59 8.54
N PHE A 362 6.96 0.12 8.05
CA PHE A 362 6.78 1.56 8.26
C PHE A 362 5.31 1.98 8.14
N ASP A 363 4.97 3.17 8.63
CA ASP A 363 3.63 3.76 8.45
C ASP A 363 3.42 4.18 6.98
N SER A 364 2.34 3.69 6.37
CA SER A 364 2.08 3.83 4.93
C SER A 364 1.84 5.28 4.50
N VAL A 365 1.41 6.12 5.43
CA VAL A 365 1.18 7.55 5.19
C VAL A 365 2.43 8.34 5.57
N ALA A 366 2.99 8.12 6.77
CA ALA A 366 3.95 9.04 7.37
C ALA A 366 5.36 9.03 6.76
N LEU A 367 5.79 7.94 6.09
CA LEU A 367 7.16 7.79 5.60
C LEU A 367 7.26 7.79 4.07
N PRO A 368 7.71 8.91 3.46
CA PRO A 368 8.07 8.95 2.05
C PRO A 368 9.29 8.08 1.79
N HIS A 369 9.28 7.36 0.67
CA HIS A 369 10.34 6.43 0.31
C HIS A 369 10.41 6.22 -1.21
N GLU A 370 11.53 5.67 -1.69
CA GLU A 370 11.74 5.27 -3.08
C GLU A 370 12.57 3.99 -3.15
N VAL A 371 12.50 3.28 -4.27
CA VAL A 371 13.41 2.16 -4.57
C VAL A 371 14.44 2.63 -5.57
N LEU A 372 15.70 2.70 -5.15
CA LEU A 372 16.81 3.12 -5.99
C LEU A 372 16.99 2.16 -7.18
N LYS A 373 17.73 2.64 -8.18
CA LYS A 373 17.97 1.90 -9.41
C LYS A 373 18.72 0.60 -9.14
N CYS A 374 18.16 -0.52 -9.59
CA CYS A 374 18.87 -1.80 -9.61
C CYS A 374 19.90 -1.80 -10.75
N TYR A 375 21.11 -2.32 -10.52
CA TYR A 375 22.18 -2.35 -11.53
C TYR A 375 22.36 -3.74 -12.14
N GLU A 376 22.91 -4.70 -11.40
CA GLU A 376 23.35 -6.00 -11.95
C GLU A 376 22.32 -7.12 -11.78
N LYS A 377 21.63 -7.17 -10.62
CA LYS A 377 20.75 -8.27 -10.23
C LYS A 377 19.27 -7.89 -10.31
N VAL A 378 18.41 -8.90 -10.51
CA VAL A 378 16.95 -8.77 -10.37
C VAL A 378 16.61 -8.73 -8.88
N ARG A 379 15.93 -7.69 -8.41
CA ARG A 379 15.53 -7.51 -7.00
C ARG A 379 14.12 -8.03 -6.76
N TRP A 380 13.94 -8.81 -5.70
CA TRP A 380 12.69 -9.45 -5.31
C TRP A 380 12.32 -9.18 -3.86
N SER A 381 11.02 -9.10 -3.59
CA SER A 381 10.45 -9.03 -2.25
C SER A 381 9.06 -9.63 -2.21
N CYS A 382 8.71 -10.28 -1.11
CA CYS A 382 7.32 -10.24 -0.65
C CYS A 382 7.02 -8.81 -0.21
N SER A 383 5.89 -8.24 -0.61
CA SER A 383 5.51 -6.88 -0.26
C SER A 383 4.01 -6.77 -0.07
N GLY A 384 3.58 -5.92 0.86
CA GLY A 384 2.16 -5.72 1.12
C GLY A 384 1.88 -4.65 2.15
N TRP A 385 0.58 -4.53 2.46
CA TRP A 385 0.05 -3.49 3.32
C TRP A 385 -0.98 -4.08 4.26
N TRP A 386 -0.89 -3.77 5.55
CA TRP A 386 -1.99 -4.00 6.50
C TRP A 386 -2.87 -2.75 6.51
N HIS A 387 -4.17 -2.96 6.40
CA HIS A 387 -5.14 -1.88 6.28
C HIS A 387 -5.93 -1.73 7.59
N GLU A 388 -6.24 -0.49 7.91
CA GLU A 388 -7.18 -0.11 8.96
C GLU A 388 -8.57 0.16 8.39
N ASP A 389 -9.59 0.26 9.24
CA ASP A 389 -10.88 0.79 8.78
C ASP A 389 -10.69 2.25 8.35
N GLN A 390 -11.39 2.61 7.28
CA GLN A 390 -11.40 3.97 6.76
C GLN A 390 -12.17 4.89 7.72
N GLN A 391 -11.87 6.20 7.70
CA GLN A 391 -12.74 7.18 8.37
C GLN A 391 -14.15 7.14 7.77
N ASP A 392 -15.18 7.42 8.57
CA ASP A 392 -16.56 7.43 8.09
C ASP A 392 -16.77 8.44 6.95
N PHE A 393 -17.62 8.07 5.99
CA PHE A 393 -18.02 8.95 4.89
C PHE A 393 -19.29 9.71 5.27
N TYR A 394 -19.20 11.03 5.34
CA TYR A 394 -20.28 11.94 5.74
C TYR A 394 -20.93 12.62 4.52
N GLY A 395 -21.39 11.84 3.52
CA GLY A 395 -21.95 12.35 2.26
C GLY A 395 -23.00 11.45 1.60
#